data_AF-A0A542SMA9-F1
#
_entry.id   AF-A0A542SMA9-F1
#
_cell.length_a   1.000
_cell.length_b   1.000
_cell.length_c   1.000
_cell.angle_alpha   90.00
_cell.angle_beta   90.00
_cell.angle_gamma   90.00
#
_symmetry.space_group_name_H-M   'P 1'
#
loop_
_entity.id
_entity.type
_entity.pdbx_description
1 polymer ?
#
loop_
_entity_poly.entity_id
_entity_poly.type
_entity_poly.pdbx_seq_one_letter_code
_entity_poly.pdbx_strand_id
1 'polypeptide(L)'
;MIQIAVAALTMIVAVVGGYWFTVVVLRLADRAGRARDAEERPGPESAKAVQALRGGRWIGYLERLGVAGAILGGQVSLVAILVAIKGLGRFSELQNNPDASERFVIGSLASILWAAACGGVGHYFIS
;
A
#
# COMPACT_ATOMS: atom_id res chain seq x y z
N MET A 1 7.12 24.65 15.92
CA MET A 1 7.58 23.36 16.50
C MET A 1 6.47 22.31 16.53
N ILE A 2 5.26 22.61 17.03
CA ILE A 2 4.14 21.66 17.10
C ILE A 2 3.73 21.10 15.71
N GLN A 3 3.58 21.95 14.70
CA GLN A 3 3.22 21.50 13.33
C GLN A 3 4.24 20.51 12.74
N ILE A 4 5.53 20.74 12.96
CA ILE A 4 6.61 19.85 12.50
C ILE A 4 6.50 18.49 13.20
N ALA A 5 6.22 18.49 14.51
CA ALA A 5 6.02 17.26 15.27
C ALA A 5 4.80 16.47 14.77
N VAL A 6 3.68 17.15 14.50
CA VAL A 6 2.46 16.52 13.96
C VAL A 6 2.71 15.93 12.57
N ALA A 7 3.40 16.67 11.69
CA ALA A 7 3.77 16.19 10.36
C ALA A 7 4.68 14.95 10.44
N ALA A 8 5.74 15.01 11.28
CA ALA A 8 6.65 13.88 11.47
C ALA A 8 5.93 12.64 12.02
N LEU A 9 5.08 12.83 13.04
CA LEU A 9 4.27 11.74 13.61
C LEU A 9 3.34 11.13 12.57
N THR A 10 2.65 11.97 11.78
CA THR A 10 1.77 11.52 10.70
C THR A 10 2.51 10.65 9.69
N MET A 11 3.71 11.07 9.28
CA MET A 11 4.55 10.32 8.35
C MET A 11 5.01 8.97 8.93
N ILE A 12 5.40 8.95 10.21
CA ILE A 12 5.78 7.72 10.90
C ILE A 12 4.60 6.75 10.97
N VAL A 13 3.41 7.22 11.37
CA VAL A 13 2.20 6.40 11.49
C VAL A 13 1.73 5.90 10.12
N ALA A 14 1.77 6.76 9.09
CA ALA A 14 1.44 6.37 7.73
C ALA A 14 2.34 5.23 7.23
N VAL A 15 3.66 5.32 7.44
CA VAL A 15 4.61 4.32 6.95
C VAL A 15 4.59 3.04 7.77
N VAL A 16 4.74 3.13 9.09
CA VAL A 16 4.86 1.98 9.99
C VAL A 16 3.50 1.28 10.16
N GLY A 17 2.45 2.05 10.43
CA GLY A 17 1.08 1.52 10.54
C GLY A 17 0.60 0.92 9.22
N GLY A 18 0.93 1.57 8.10
CA GLY A 18 0.53 1.11 6.78
C GLY A 18 1.13 -0.25 6.41
N TYR A 19 2.30 -0.59 6.94
CA TYR A 19 2.91 -1.90 6.71
C TYR A 19 2.07 -3.00 7.34
N TRP A 20 1.75 -2.86 8.64
CA TRP A 20 0.92 -3.80 9.37
C TRP A 20 -0.49 -3.86 8.81
N PHE A 21 -1.09 -2.72 8.51
CA PHE A 21 -2.43 -2.64 7.94
C PHE A 21 -2.54 -3.39 6.61
N THR A 22 -1.61 -3.15 5.67
CA THR A 22 -1.61 -3.83 4.37
C THR A 22 -1.47 -5.35 4.54
N VAL A 23 -0.60 -5.81 5.44
CA VAL A 23 -0.42 -7.24 5.72
C VAL A 23 -1.69 -7.85 6.30
N VAL A 24 -2.38 -7.17 7.20
CA VAL A 24 -3.65 -7.63 7.78
C VAL A 24 -4.72 -7.73 6.70
N VAL A 25 -4.89 -6.72 5.86
CA VAL A 25 -5.88 -6.72 4.77
C VAL A 25 -5.61 -7.87 3.80
N LEU A 26 -4.36 -8.07 3.39
CA LEU A 26 -4.00 -9.19 2.49
C LEU A 26 -4.27 -10.55 3.13
N ARG A 27 -3.98 -10.73 4.42
CA ARG A 27 -4.30 -11.98 5.14
C ARG A 27 -5.81 -12.22 5.23
N LEU A 28 -6.61 -11.18 5.37
CA LEU A 28 -8.08 -11.28 5.38
C LEU A 28 -8.61 -11.62 3.98
N ALA A 29 -8.08 -10.98 2.94
CA ALA A 29 -8.40 -11.28 1.54
C ALA A 29 -8.05 -12.72 1.18
N ASP A 30 -6.85 -13.19 1.54
CA ASP A 30 -6.43 -14.58 1.33
C ASP A 30 -7.33 -15.60 2.03
N ARG A 31 -7.80 -15.27 3.25
CA ARG A 31 -8.74 -16.13 3.98
C ARG A 31 -10.10 -16.19 3.30
N ALA A 32 -10.59 -15.05 2.80
CA ALA A 32 -11.84 -14.99 2.05
C ALA A 32 -11.77 -15.77 0.72
N GLY A 33 -10.63 -15.69 0.02
CA GLY A 33 -10.36 -16.47 -1.19
C GLY A 33 -10.27 -17.97 -0.91
N ARG A 34 -9.47 -18.40 0.06
CA ARG A 34 -9.34 -19.82 0.42
C ARG A 34 -10.65 -20.46 0.91
N ALA A 35 -11.56 -19.69 1.51
CA ALA A 35 -12.87 -20.17 1.88
C ALA A 35 -13.76 -20.47 0.64
N ARG A 36 -13.48 -19.84 -0.50
CA ARG A 36 -14.08 -20.17 -1.80
C ARG A 36 -13.35 -21.31 -2.52
N ASP A 37 -12.02 -21.37 -2.41
CA ASP A 37 -11.18 -22.27 -3.20
C ASP A 37 -10.90 -23.63 -2.53
N ALA A 38 -11.57 -23.96 -1.41
CA ALA A 38 -11.35 -25.17 -0.61
C ALA A 38 -11.64 -26.51 -1.35
N GLU A 39 -11.82 -26.49 -2.67
CA GLU A 39 -12.01 -27.66 -3.54
C GLU A 39 -10.78 -28.01 -4.40
N GLU A 40 -9.75 -27.14 -4.54
CA GLU A 40 -8.54 -27.46 -5.32
C GLU A 40 -7.20 -27.16 -4.61
N ARG A 41 -6.23 -28.07 -4.80
CA ARG A 41 -5.02 -28.30 -3.99
C ARG A 41 -3.94 -27.19 -4.08
N PRO A 42 -3.03 -27.06 -3.08
CA PRO A 42 -2.06 -25.97 -3.04
C PRO A 42 -0.76 -26.27 -3.81
N GLY A 43 -0.29 -25.31 -4.62
CA GLY A 43 1.00 -25.33 -5.32
C GLY A 43 2.14 -24.60 -4.57
N PRO A 44 3.42 -24.87 -4.89
CA PRO A 44 4.57 -24.49 -4.06
C PRO A 44 5.13 -23.09 -4.41
N GLU A 45 5.17 -22.18 -3.43
CA GLU A 45 5.81 -20.85 -3.57
C GLU A 45 7.34 -20.95 -3.39
N SER A 46 8.07 -20.87 -4.50
CA SER A 46 9.55 -20.91 -4.56
C SER A 46 10.17 -19.49 -4.48
N ALA A 47 11.44 -19.42 -4.08
CA ALA A 47 12.24 -18.25 -3.68
C ALA A 47 12.11 -16.93 -4.48
N LYS A 48 11.55 -16.95 -5.70
CA LYS A 48 11.18 -15.76 -6.48
C LYS A 48 10.14 -14.87 -5.78
N ALA A 49 9.21 -15.48 -5.02
CA ALA A 49 8.24 -14.73 -4.22
C ALA A 49 8.94 -13.85 -3.16
N VAL A 50 10.01 -14.36 -2.53
CA VAL A 50 10.76 -13.63 -1.49
C VAL A 50 11.55 -12.44 -2.04
N GLN A 51 12.12 -12.54 -3.26
CA GLN A 51 12.79 -11.40 -3.90
C GLN A 51 11.79 -10.34 -4.39
N ALA A 52 10.67 -10.73 -4.98
CA ALA A 52 9.60 -9.81 -5.37
C ALA A 52 9.01 -9.05 -4.16
N LEU A 53 8.97 -9.69 -2.98
CA LEU A 53 8.53 -9.09 -1.71
C LEU A 53 9.49 -8.01 -1.17
N ARG A 54 10.78 -8.00 -1.55
CA ARG A 54 11.74 -6.97 -1.09
C ARG A 54 11.60 -5.67 -1.88
N GLY A 55 11.50 -5.75 -3.21
CA GLY A 55 11.30 -4.58 -4.07
C GLY A 55 9.95 -3.90 -3.81
N GLY A 56 8.88 -4.69 -3.62
CA GLY A 56 7.54 -4.17 -3.32
C GLY A 56 7.44 -3.39 -2.00
N ARG A 57 8.26 -3.73 -0.98
CA ARG A 57 8.24 -3.01 0.31
C ARG A 57 8.75 -1.58 0.22
N TRP A 58 9.86 -1.36 -0.47
CA TRP A 58 10.43 -0.02 -0.61
C TRP A 58 9.51 0.89 -1.43
N ILE A 59 8.91 0.36 -2.50
CA ILE A 59 7.87 1.08 -3.26
C ILE A 59 6.71 1.47 -2.34
N GLY A 60 6.25 0.56 -1.48
CA GLY A 60 5.20 0.84 -0.51
C GLY A 60 5.56 1.94 0.51
N TYR A 61 6.81 2.00 0.97
CA TYR A 61 7.25 3.08 1.87
C TYR A 61 7.28 4.43 1.16
N LEU A 62 7.84 4.49 -0.05
CA LEU A 62 7.92 5.72 -0.84
C LEU A 62 6.53 6.25 -1.21
N GLU A 63 5.60 5.35 -1.58
CA GLU A 63 4.23 5.72 -1.89
C GLU A 63 3.51 6.31 -0.68
N ARG A 64 3.63 5.69 0.51
CA ARG A 64 2.97 6.22 1.73
C ARG A 64 3.53 7.57 2.14
N LEU A 65 4.85 7.76 2.04
CA LEU A 65 5.49 9.06 2.26
C LEU A 65 4.96 10.09 1.26
N GLY A 66 4.87 9.72 -0.02
CA GLY A 66 4.35 10.57 -1.08
C GLY A 66 2.88 10.95 -0.87
N VAL A 67 2.02 9.98 -0.55
CA VAL A 67 0.58 10.21 -0.33
C VAL A 67 0.33 11.05 0.91
N ALA A 68 0.90 10.67 2.05
CA ALA A 68 0.74 11.43 3.30
C ALA A 68 1.33 12.83 3.18
N GLY A 69 2.53 12.96 2.58
CA GLY A 69 3.18 14.24 2.34
C GLY A 69 2.40 15.14 1.37
N ALA A 70 1.85 14.58 0.29
CA ALA A 70 1.01 15.31 -0.66
C ALA A 70 -0.23 15.90 0.02
N ILE A 71 -0.89 15.13 0.88
CA ILE A 71 -2.09 15.59 1.61
C ILE A 71 -1.71 16.63 2.66
N LEU A 72 -0.65 16.41 3.44
CA LEU A 72 -0.15 17.40 4.40
C LEU A 72 0.24 18.73 3.73
N GLY A 73 0.75 18.67 2.50
CA GLY A 73 1.08 19.85 1.69
C GLY A 73 -0.11 20.45 0.93
N GLY A 74 -1.32 19.93 1.08
CA GLY A 74 -2.52 20.38 0.37
C GLY A 74 -2.57 20.05 -1.13
N GLN A 75 -1.66 19.21 -1.62
CA GLN A 75 -1.48 18.87 -3.04
C GLN A 75 -2.06 17.49 -3.36
N VAL A 76 -3.37 17.31 -3.15
CA VAL A 76 -4.04 16.00 -3.34
C VAL A 76 -3.88 15.45 -4.76
N SER A 77 -3.74 16.32 -5.77
CA SER A 77 -3.46 15.94 -7.16
C SER A 77 -2.22 15.04 -7.33
N LEU A 78 -1.21 15.17 -6.47
CA LEU A 78 -0.01 14.34 -6.50
C LEU A 78 -0.30 12.86 -6.16
N VAL A 79 -1.37 12.58 -5.41
CA VAL A 79 -1.80 11.20 -5.11
C VAL A 79 -2.15 10.45 -6.39
N ALA A 80 -2.88 11.10 -7.31
CA ALA A 80 -3.25 10.50 -8.59
C ALA A 80 -2.02 10.15 -9.44
N ILE A 81 -1.00 11.02 -9.41
CA ILE A 81 0.28 10.80 -10.12
C ILE A 81 1.02 9.60 -9.53
N LEU A 82 1.11 9.48 -8.20
CA LEU A 82 1.76 8.34 -7.53
C LEU A 82 1.09 7.01 -7.90
N VAL A 83 -0.25 6.99 -7.91
CA VAL A 83 -1.04 5.82 -8.31
C VAL A 83 -0.77 5.45 -9.77
N ALA A 84 -0.73 6.44 -10.67
CA ALA A 84 -0.44 6.22 -12.09
C ALA A 84 0.97 5.63 -12.29
N ILE A 85 2.00 6.22 -11.68
CA ILE A 85 3.39 5.76 -11.78
C ILE A 85 3.51 4.30 -11.30
N LYS A 86 2.87 3.99 -10.17
CA LYS A 86 2.91 2.64 -9.60
C LYS A 86 2.21 1.61 -10.49
N GLY A 87 1.09 1.97 -11.10
CA GLY A 87 0.36 1.10 -12.03
C GLY A 87 1.18 0.73 -13.27
N LEU A 88 1.92 1.70 -13.82
CA LEU A 88 2.75 1.49 -15.01
C LEU A 88 3.94 0.55 -14.75
N GLY A 89 4.59 0.68 -13.60
CA GLY A 89 5.84 -0.04 -13.30
C GLY A 89 5.71 -1.56 -13.22
N ARG A 90 4.49 -2.11 -13.07
CA ARG A 90 4.26 -3.57 -12.94
C ARG A 90 3.23 -4.12 -13.91
N PHE A 91 2.79 -3.33 -14.89
CA PHE A 91 1.70 -3.72 -15.78
C PHE A 91 1.95 -5.06 -16.49
N SER A 92 3.16 -5.28 -17.02
CA SER A 92 3.53 -6.53 -17.71
C SER A 92 3.64 -7.75 -16.78
N GLU A 93 4.04 -7.57 -15.52
CA GLU A 93 4.12 -8.66 -14.53
C GLU A 93 2.73 -9.13 -14.09
N LEU A 94 1.81 -8.19 -13.92
CA LEU A 94 0.44 -8.44 -13.44
C LEU A 94 -0.47 -8.99 -14.54
N GLN A 95 -0.25 -8.59 -15.80
CA GLN A 95 -1.01 -9.10 -16.94
C GLN A 95 -0.88 -10.62 -17.10
N ASN A 96 0.27 -11.19 -16.74
CA ASN A 96 0.56 -12.61 -16.92
C ASN A 96 0.18 -13.48 -15.70
N ASN A 97 -0.24 -12.88 -14.58
CA ASN A 97 -0.53 -13.58 -13.33
C ASN A 97 -1.78 -12.98 -12.63
N PRO A 98 -2.99 -13.45 -12.95
CA PRO A 98 -4.24 -12.89 -12.40
C PRO A 98 -4.28 -12.82 -10.87
N ASP A 99 -3.89 -13.89 -10.18
CA ASP A 99 -3.90 -13.94 -8.70
C ASP A 99 -2.93 -12.93 -8.07
N ALA A 100 -1.77 -12.72 -8.71
CA ALA A 100 -0.80 -11.72 -8.28
C ALA A 100 -1.30 -10.30 -8.56
N SER A 101 -2.05 -10.11 -9.65
CA SER A 101 -2.71 -8.85 -10.01
C SER A 101 -3.74 -8.44 -8.96
N GLU A 102 -4.64 -9.34 -8.58
CA GLU A 102 -5.67 -9.07 -7.58
C GLU A 102 -5.06 -8.72 -6.22
N ARG A 103 -4.11 -9.54 -5.73
CA ARG A 103 -3.37 -9.26 -4.49
C ARG A 103 -2.63 -7.92 -4.53
N PHE A 104 -2.05 -7.56 -5.68
CA PHE A 104 -1.37 -6.27 -5.84
C PHE A 104 -2.33 -5.08 -5.76
N VAL A 105 -3.49 -5.17 -6.42
CA VAL A 105 -4.52 -4.11 -6.40
C VAL A 105 -5.07 -3.94 -4.99
N ILE A 106 -5.47 -5.04 -4.33
CA ILE A 106 -5.99 -5.01 -2.95
C ILE A 106 -4.96 -4.39 -2.00
N GLY A 107 -3.70 -4.87 -2.05
CA GLY A 107 -2.64 -4.36 -1.19
C GLY A 107 -2.32 -2.88 -1.43
N SER A 108 -2.35 -2.44 -2.69
CA SER A 108 -2.08 -1.05 -3.05
C SER A 108 -3.20 -0.11 -2.58
N LEU A 109 -4.46 -0.45 -2.85
CA LEU A 109 -5.61 0.33 -2.41
C LEU A 109 -5.66 0.43 -0.88
N ALA A 110 -5.43 -0.67 -0.16
CA ALA A 110 -5.37 -0.68 1.30
C ALA A 110 -4.28 0.26 1.85
N SER A 111 -3.09 0.22 1.24
CA SER A 111 -1.95 1.07 1.62
C SER A 111 -2.24 2.56 1.37
N ILE A 112 -2.82 2.89 0.22
CA ILE A 112 -3.18 4.28 -0.14
C ILE A 112 -4.27 4.80 0.79
N LEU A 113 -5.32 4.02 1.06
CA LEU A 113 -6.38 4.40 1.99
C LEU A 113 -5.85 4.70 3.39
N TRP A 114 -4.95 3.85 3.90
CA TRP A 114 -4.30 4.08 5.19
C TRP A 114 -3.48 5.37 5.21
N ALA A 115 -2.61 5.58 4.21
CA ALA A 115 -1.78 6.78 4.12
C ALA A 115 -2.64 8.04 3.94
N ALA A 116 -3.72 7.96 3.17
CA ALA A 116 -4.65 9.06 2.96
C ALA A 116 -5.42 9.41 4.24
N ALA A 117 -5.88 8.42 5.00
CA ALA A 117 -6.51 8.63 6.29
C ALA A 117 -5.55 9.31 7.29
N CYS A 118 -4.31 8.83 7.39
CA CYS A 118 -3.28 9.45 8.22
C CYS A 118 -3.00 10.90 7.77
N GLY A 119 -2.79 11.11 6.47
CA GLY A 119 -2.52 12.43 5.91
C GLY A 119 -3.65 13.42 6.13
N GLY A 120 -4.91 12.99 5.98
CA GLY A 120 -6.09 13.82 6.22
C GLY A 120 -6.24 14.23 7.68
N VAL A 121 -6.05 13.28 8.61
CA VAL A 121 -6.03 13.56 10.05
C VAL A 121 -4.88 14.51 10.39
N GLY A 122 -3.68 14.25 9.87
CA GLY A 122 -2.52 15.11 10.10
C GLY A 122 -2.72 16.52 9.56
N HIS A 123 -3.28 16.65 8.36
CA HIS A 123 -3.59 17.94 7.72
C HIS A 123 -4.57 18.74 8.58
N TYR A 124 -5.64 18.10 9.08
CA TYR A 124 -6.61 18.74 9.98
C TYR A 124 -5.98 19.34 11.24
N PHE A 125 -4.93 18.74 11.78
CA PHE A 125 -4.25 19.24 12.99
C PHE A 125 -3.21 20.35 12.71
N ILE A 126 -2.81 20.56 11.47
CA ILE A 126 -1.81 21.59 11.10
C ILE A 126 -2.40 22.80 10.39
N SER A 127 -3.62 22.67 9.83
CA SER A 127 -4.43 23.74 9.22
C SER A 127 -5.20 24.54 10.25
#